data_AF-F3LDT6-F1
#
_entry.id   AF-F3LDT6-F1
#
_cell.length_a   1.000
_cell.length_b   1.000
_cell.length_c   1.000
_cell.angle_alpha   90.00
_cell.angle_beta   90.00
_cell.angle_gamma   90.00
#
_symmetry.space_group_name_H-M   'P 1'
#
loop_
_entity.id
_entity.type
_entity.pdbx_description
1 polymer ?
#
loop_
_entity_poly.entity_id
_entity_poly.type
_entity_poly.pdbx_seq_one_letter_code
_entity_poly.pdbx_strand_id
1 'polypeptide(L)'
;MEYVELVAILAVLQFFFFGFMTGQARRISGLKAPAVTGDEGFERMYRVQINTLETLVAFMPALLLAGQYWPSAVVASIGAVYIIGRFIYWRAYVSNPSKRALGFILSILPTLVLILLALGGIILSLINS
;
A
#
# COMPACT_ATOMS: atom_id res chain seq x y z
N MET A 1 -1.72 1.31 20.67
CA MET A 1 -2.23 1.32 19.28
C MET A 1 -1.67 2.48 18.46
N GLU A 2 -1.20 3.56 19.10
CA GLU A 2 -0.69 4.76 18.44
C GLU A 2 0.28 4.51 17.27
N TYR A 3 1.24 3.58 17.40
CA TYR A 3 2.17 3.28 16.29
C TYR A 3 1.49 2.64 15.09
N VAL A 4 0.48 1.79 15.33
CA VAL A 4 -0.30 1.15 14.25
C VAL A 4 -1.18 2.20 13.57
N GLU A 5 -1.83 3.06 14.34
CA GLU A 5 -2.65 4.17 13.84
C GLU A 5 -1.82 5.17 13.03
N LEU A 6 -0.61 5.49 13.47
CA LEU A 6 0.34 6.33 12.74
C LEU A 6 0.71 5.71 11.39
N VAL A 7 1.03 4.42 11.35
CA VAL A 7 1.32 3.72 10.09
C VAL A 7 0.09 3.68 9.18
N ALA A 8 -1.10 3.47 9.74
CA ALA A 8 -2.34 3.47 8.98
C ALA A 8 -2.58 4.83 8.30
N ILE A 9 -2.47 5.95 9.04
CA ILE A 9 -2.71 7.27 8.46
C ILE A 9 -1.61 7.67 7.46
N LEU A 10 -0.35 7.26 7.68
CA LEU A 10 0.73 7.48 6.72
C LEU A 10 0.50 6.71 5.41
N ALA A 11 -0.03 5.48 5.47
CA ALA A 11 -0.39 4.72 4.27
C ALA A 11 -1.53 5.40 3.47
N VAL A 12 -2.52 5.97 4.17
CA VAL A 12 -3.57 6.78 3.53
C VAL A 12 -2.99 8.03 2.87
N LEU A 13 -2.12 8.78 3.57
CA LEU A 13 -1.45 9.95 2.99
C LEU A 13 -0.60 9.60 1.77
N GLN A 14 0.09 8.47 1.79
CA GLN A 14 0.84 7.97 0.64
C GLN A 14 -0.08 7.68 -0.56
N PHE A 15 -1.25 7.10 -0.34
CA PHE A 15 -2.22 6.88 -1.42
C PHE A 15 -2.73 8.20 -2.02
N PHE A 16 -3.05 9.18 -1.18
CA PHE A 16 -3.43 10.53 -1.65
C PHE A 16 -2.30 11.20 -2.44
N PHE A 17 -1.06 11.06 -1.99
CA PHE A 17 0.12 11.53 -2.71
C PHE A 17 0.21 10.93 -4.12
N PHE A 18 0.01 9.60 -4.27
CA PHE A 18 0.00 8.99 -5.60
C PHE A 18 -1.20 9.44 -6.45
N GLY A 19 -2.37 9.67 -5.85
CA GLY A 19 -3.51 10.24 -6.55
C GLY A 19 -3.21 11.64 -7.11
N PHE A 20 -2.57 12.50 -6.31
CA PHE A 20 -2.12 13.82 -6.77
C PHE A 20 -1.12 13.71 -7.92
N MET A 21 -0.14 12.82 -7.82
CA MET A 21 0.86 12.58 -8.88
C MET A 21 0.21 12.08 -10.18
N THR A 22 -0.78 11.19 -10.11
CA THR A 22 -1.57 10.76 -11.28
C THR A 22 -2.34 11.92 -11.90
N GLY A 23 -2.95 12.78 -11.09
CA GLY A 23 -3.63 13.99 -11.56
C GLY A 23 -2.68 14.94 -12.30
N GLN A 24 -1.46 15.10 -11.79
CA GLN A 24 -0.43 15.90 -12.46
C GLN A 24 0.03 15.26 -13.78
N ALA A 25 0.21 13.94 -13.83
CA ALA A 25 0.55 13.23 -15.07
C ALA A 25 -0.57 13.35 -16.12
N ARG A 26 -1.83 13.34 -15.70
CA ARG A 26 -2.99 13.58 -16.59
C ARG A 26 -2.95 14.99 -17.18
N ARG A 27 -2.65 15.99 -16.34
CA ARG A 27 -2.54 17.38 -16.79
C ARG A 27 -1.43 17.56 -17.82
N ILE A 28 -0.26 16.95 -17.58
CA ILE A 28 0.90 17.03 -18.47
C ILE A 28 0.63 16.34 -19.82
N SER A 29 -0.03 15.18 -19.80
CA SER A 29 -0.36 14.43 -21.03
C SER A 29 -1.48 15.04 -21.86
N GLY A 30 -2.28 15.96 -21.31
CA GLY A 30 -3.45 16.52 -21.98
C GLY A 30 -4.61 15.52 -22.14
N LEU A 31 -4.54 14.36 -21.47
CA LEU A 31 -5.57 13.31 -21.54
C LEU A 31 -6.90 13.77 -20.94
N LYS A 32 -7.91 13.94 -21.80
CA LYS A 32 -9.27 14.27 -21.39
C LYS A 32 -9.94 13.07 -20.72
N ALA A 33 -10.60 13.30 -19.59
CA ALA A 33 -11.47 12.30 -18.99
C ALA A 33 -12.60 11.91 -19.97
N PRO A 34 -13.07 10.65 -20.00
CA PRO A 34 -12.74 9.54 -19.08
C PRO A 34 -11.55 8.68 -19.53
N ALA A 35 -10.74 9.12 -20.52
CA ALA A 35 -9.65 8.30 -21.04
C ALA A 35 -8.61 7.98 -19.95
N VAL A 36 -8.19 6.71 -19.91
CA VAL A 36 -7.15 6.19 -19.00
C VAL A 36 -5.97 5.56 -19.75
N THR A 37 -5.94 5.72 -21.07
CA THR A 37 -4.86 5.29 -21.96
C THR A 37 -4.57 6.39 -22.98
N GLY A 38 -3.38 6.36 -23.58
CA GLY A 38 -2.97 7.29 -24.64
C GLY A 38 -1.76 8.16 -24.30
N ASP A 39 -1.21 8.05 -23.09
CA ASP A 39 0.09 8.61 -22.71
C ASP A 39 0.80 7.67 -21.73
N GLU A 40 2.02 7.28 -22.07
CA GLU A 40 2.75 6.27 -21.32
C GLU A 40 3.12 6.75 -19.90
N GLY A 41 3.46 8.04 -19.74
CA GLY A 41 3.79 8.61 -18.45
C GLY A 41 2.60 8.61 -17.49
N PHE A 42 1.43 9.01 -17.99
CA PHE A 42 0.16 8.91 -17.29
C PHE A 42 -0.19 7.46 -16.96
N GLU A 43 -0.13 6.54 -17.93
CA GLU A 43 -0.49 5.13 -17.71
C GLU A 43 0.38 4.47 -16.63
N ARG A 44 1.68 4.76 -16.61
CA ARG A 44 2.58 4.25 -15.56
C ARG A 44 2.18 4.78 -14.18
N MET A 45 1.92 6.08 -14.04
CA MET A 45 1.51 6.67 -12.76
C MET A 45 0.12 6.20 -12.32
N TYR A 46 -0.82 6.08 -13.25
CA TYR A 46 -2.15 5.54 -13.02
C TYR A 46 -2.08 4.10 -12.49
N ARG A 47 -1.23 3.25 -13.09
CA ARG A 47 -1.01 1.88 -12.59
C ARG A 47 -0.37 1.84 -11.20
N VAL A 48 0.49 2.81 -10.84
CA VAL A 48 1.00 2.96 -9.48
C VAL A 48 -0.12 3.25 -8.49
N GLN A 49 -1.01 4.19 -8.81
CA GLN A 49 -2.15 4.55 -7.96
C GLN A 49 -3.11 3.38 -7.79
N ILE A 50 -3.57 2.77 -8.89
CA ILE A 50 -4.55 1.66 -8.83
C ILE A 50 -3.98 0.45 -8.09
N ASN A 51 -2.74 0.06 -8.36
CA ASN A 51 -2.15 -1.05 -7.62
C ASN A 51 -1.96 -0.73 -6.13
N THR A 52 -1.69 0.53 -5.79
CA THR A 52 -1.64 0.95 -4.39
C THR A 52 -3.02 0.85 -3.75
N LEU A 53 -4.08 1.30 -4.43
CA LEU A 53 -5.46 1.15 -3.95
C LEU A 53 -5.82 -0.32 -3.68
N GLU A 54 -5.58 -1.20 -4.65
CA GLU A 54 -5.87 -2.65 -4.54
C GLU A 54 -5.21 -3.27 -3.30
N THR A 55 -3.96 -2.92 -3.05
CA THR A 55 -3.24 -3.46 -1.89
C THR A 55 -3.56 -2.74 -0.58
N LEU A 56 -3.88 -1.45 -0.62
CA LEU A 56 -4.27 -0.69 0.57
C LEU A 56 -5.55 -1.27 1.19
N VAL A 57 -6.49 -1.72 0.34
CA VAL A 57 -7.73 -2.38 0.74
C VAL A 57 -7.47 -3.65 1.55
N ALA A 58 -6.42 -4.41 1.23
CA ALA A 58 -6.02 -5.58 2.01
C ALA A 58 -5.16 -5.22 3.23
N PHE A 59 -4.23 -4.28 3.06
CA PHE A 59 -3.27 -3.86 4.07
C PHE A 59 -3.95 -3.23 5.30
N MET A 60 -4.86 -2.28 5.08
CA MET A 60 -5.51 -1.52 6.16
C MET A 60 -6.23 -2.41 7.19
N PRO A 61 -7.16 -3.30 6.80
CA PRO A 61 -7.82 -4.18 7.77
C PRO A 61 -6.83 -5.14 8.43
N ALA A 62 -5.88 -5.69 7.68
CA ALA A 62 -4.87 -6.60 8.24
C ALA A 62 -4.01 -5.93 9.32
N LEU A 63 -3.56 -4.69 9.07
CA LEU A 63 -2.77 -3.91 10.02
C LEU A 63 -3.56 -3.62 11.31
N LEU A 64 -4.80 -3.13 11.17
CA LEU A 64 -5.64 -2.76 12.30
C LEU A 64 -6.03 -3.98 13.14
N LEU A 65 -6.40 -5.09 12.51
CA LEU A 65 -6.74 -6.33 13.21
C LEU A 65 -5.51 -6.93 13.90
N ALA A 66 -4.37 -7.02 13.23
CA ALA A 66 -3.14 -7.53 13.85
C ALA A 66 -2.72 -6.69 15.07
N GLY A 67 -2.90 -5.37 15.01
CA GLY A 67 -2.61 -4.48 16.14
C GLY A 67 -3.43 -4.76 17.40
N GLN A 68 -4.62 -5.36 17.28
CA GLN A 68 -5.45 -5.70 18.44
C GLN A 68 -4.88 -6.88 19.25
N TYR A 69 -4.13 -7.78 18.61
CA TYR A 69 -3.68 -9.04 19.21
C TYR A 69 -2.18 -9.11 19.49
N TRP A 70 -1.37 -8.26 18.85
CA TRP A 70 0.09 -8.34 18.90
C TRP A 70 0.72 -7.01 19.34
N PRO A 71 1.96 -7.01 19.86
CA PRO A 71 2.62 -5.79 20.31
C PRO A 71 2.67 -4.71 19.21
N SER A 72 2.17 -3.51 19.55
CA SER A 72 1.99 -2.40 18.61
C SER A 72 3.27 -2.05 17.84
N ALA A 73 4.45 -2.14 18.47
CA ALA A 73 5.73 -1.85 17.83
C ALA A 73 6.09 -2.86 16.73
N VAL A 74 5.77 -4.14 16.93
CA VAL A 74 6.04 -5.21 15.94
C VAL A 74 5.15 -5.03 14.72
N VAL A 75 3.84 -4.86 14.95
CA VAL A 75 2.85 -4.67 13.88
C VAL A 75 3.15 -3.40 13.06
N ALA A 76 3.47 -2.29 13.74
CA ALA A 76 3.83 -1.05 13.08
C ALA A 76 5.12 -1.17 12.25
N SER A 77 6.13 -1.91 12.75
CA SER A 77 7.37 -2.14 12.00
C SER A 77 7.12 -2.90 10.70
N ILE A 78 6.26 -3.92 10.73
CA ILE A 78 5.84 -4.66 9.52
C ILE A 78 5.09 -3.73 8.56
N GLY A 79 4.17 -2.91 9.07
CA GLY A 79 3.44 -1.94 8.26
C GLY A 79 4.31 -0.83 7.66
N ALA A 80 5.39 -0.42 8.34
CA ALA A 80 6.35 0.53 7.79
C ALA A 80 7.06 -0.02 6.54
N VAL A 81 7.33 -1.34 6.49
CA VAL A 81 7.89 -1.99 5.30
C VAL A 81 6.97 -1.83 4.09
N TYR A 82 5.64 -1.95 4.27
CA TYR A 82 4.68 -1.69 3.19
C TYR A 82 4.82 -0.28 2.62
N ILE A 83 4.87 0.74 3.49
CA ILE A 83 4.99 2.15 3.07
C ILE A 83 6.29 2.37 2.28
N ILE A 84 7.41 1.84 2.76
CA ILE A 84 8.70 1.93 2.05
C ILE A 84 8.64 1.20 0.70
N GLY A 85 8.08 -0.01 0.69
CA GLY A 85 7.88 -0.82 -0.51
C GLY A 85 7.08 -0.08 -1.59
N ARG A 86 6.06 0.68 -1.19
CA ARG A 86 5.24 1.50 -2.09
C ARG A 86 6.00 2.66 -2.72
N PHE A 87 6.88 3.34 -1.99
CA PHE A 87 7.75 4.37 -2.59
C PHE A 87 8.76 3.77 -3.58
N ILE A 88 9.32 2.60 -3.25
CA ILE A 88 10.21 1.85 -4.16
C ILE A 88 9.44 1.42 -5.41
N TYR A 89 8.23 0.90 -5.25
CA TYR A 89 7.35 0.49 -6.34
C TYR A 89 7.07 1.65 -7.29
N TRP A 90 6.65 2.81 -6.77
CA TRP A 90 6.40 4.02 -7.56
C TRP A 90 7.63 4.44 -8.39
N ARG A 91 8.79 4.60 -7.74
CA ARG A 91 10.03 5.03 -8.41
C ARG A 91 10.47 4.04 -9.48
N ALA A 92 10.41 2.75 -9.19
CA ALA A 92 10.76 1.70 -10.15
C ALA A 92 9.79 1.66 -11.32
N TYR A 93 8.47 1.72 -11.07
CA TYR A 93 7.46 1.62 -12.11
C TYR A 93 7.53 2.80 -13.08
N VAL A 94 7.67 4.03 -12.57
CA VAL A 94 7.72 5.23 -13.42
C VAL A 94 8.99 5.26 -14.27
N SER A 95 10.14 4.85 -13.71
CA SER A 95 11.41 4.85 -14.43
C SER A 95 11.55 3.69 -15.43
N ASN A 96 11.30 2.46 -14.98
CA ASN A 96 11.34 1.26 -15.81
C ASN A 96 10.35 0.22 -15.27
N PRO A 97 9.18 0.03 -15.90
CA PRO A 97 8.14 -0.88 -15.43
C PRO A 97 8.61 -2.33 -15.18
N SER A 98 9.66 -2.80 -15.85
CA SER A 98 10.21 -4.15 -15.63
C SER A 98 10.90 -4.31 -14.26
N LYS A 99 11.35 -3.22 -13.63
CA LYS A 99 12.06 -3.22 -12.34
C LYS A 99 11.15 -3.12 -11.12
N ARG A 100 9.82 -3.08 -11.32
CA ARG A 100 8.83 -2.87 -10.24
C ARG A 100 8.71 -4.02 -9.24
N ALA A 101 9.22 -5.21 -9.57
CA ALA A 101 8.96 -6.45 -8.83
C ALA A 101 9.37 -6.35 -7.35
N LEU A 102 10.53 -5.76 -7.05
CA LEU A 102 11.01 -5.62 -5.66
C LEU A 102 10.04 -4.78 -4.81
N GLY A 103 9.65 -3.61 -5.29
CA GLY A 103 8.69 -2.76 -4.58
C GLY A 103 7.32 -3.42 -4.41
N PHE A 104 6.90 -4.24 -5.38
CA PHE A 104 5.66 -5.00 -5.29
C PHE A 104 5.73 -6.08 -4.19
N ILE A 105 6.83 -6.85 -4.14
CA ILE A 105 7.05 -7.87 -3.11
C ILE A 105 7.11 -7.24 -1.72
N LEU A 106 7.81 -6.11 -1.58
CA LEU A 106 7.89 -5.34 -0.32
C LEU A 106 6.55 -4.72 0.10
N SER A 107 5.53 -4.77 -0.74
CA SER A 107 4.17 -4.33 -0.40
C SER A 107 3.23 -5.50 -0.10
N ILE A 108 3.33 -6.60 -0.86
CA ILE A 108 2.46 -7.77 -0.66
C ILE A 108 2.90 -8.61 0.54
N LEU A 109 4.21 -8.86 0.69
CA LEU A 109 4.70 -9.75 1.75
C LEU A 109 4.36 -9.23 3.16
N PRO A 110 4.57 -7.94 3.51
CA PRO A 110 4.15 -7.44 4.82
C PRO A 110 2.65 -7.54 5.04
N THR A 111 1.86 -7.31 3.98
CA THR A 111 0.40 -7.45 4.04
C THR A 111 -0.01 -8.89 4.37
N LEU A 112 0.60 -9.88 3.71
CA LEU A 112 0.35 -11.30 4.00
C LEU A 112 0.74 -11.67 5.44
N VAL A 113 1.88 -11.18 5.92
CA VAL A 113 2.31 -11.40 7.31
C VAL A 113 1.28 -10.82 8.29
N LEU A 114 0.80 -9.60 8.05
CA LEU A 114 -0.23 -8.98 8.88
C LEU A 114 -1.55 -9.75 8.86
N ILE A 115 -1.96 -10.29 7.71
CA ILE A 115 -3.16 -11.14 7.61
C ILE A 115 -3.00 -12.40 8.48
N LEU A 116 -1.85 -13.06 8.41
CA LEU A 116 -1.58 -14.26 9.21
C LEU A 116 -1.52 -13.95 10.71
N LEU A 117 -0.91 -12.82 11.10
CA LEU A 117 -0.92 -12.35 12.49
C LEU A 117 -2.34 -12.06 12.97
N ALA A 118 -3.15 -11.34 12.19
CA ALA A 118 -4.53 -11.06 12.52
C ALA A 118 -5.33 -12.37 12.71
N LEU A 119 -5.24 -13.30 11.75
CA LEU A 119 -5.92 -14.59 11.83
C LEU A 119 -5.49 -15.41 13.05
N GLY A 120 -4.18 -15.51 13.30
CA GLY A 120 -3.65 -16.23 14.45
C GLY A 120 -4.10 -15.62 15.78
N GLY A 121 -4.10 -14.29 15.88
CA GLY A 121 -4.59 -13.57 17.05
C GLY A 121 -6.08 -13.83 17.33
N ILE A 122 -6.91 -13.78 16.29
CA ILE A 122 -8.34 -14.10 16.38
C ILE A 122 -8.56 -15.53 16.87
N ILE A 123 -7.89 -16.51 16.27
CA ILE A 123 -8.03 -17.93 16.63
C ILE A 123 -7.60 -18.16 18.08
N LEU A 124 -6.45 -17.61 18.50
CA LEU A 124 -5.97 -17.74 19.88
C LEU A 124 -6.95 -17.12 20.88
N SER A 125 -7.53 -15.97 20.55
CA SER A 125 -8.55 -15.33 21.38
C SER A 125 -9.80 -16.21 21.53
N LEU A 126 -10.26 -16.83 20.45
CA LEU A 126 -11.43 -17.72 20.46
C LEU A 126 -11.20 -18.99 21.27
N ILE A 127 -9.98 -19.56 21.25
CA ILE A 127 -9.63 -20.76 22.02
C ILE A 127 -9.57 -20.45 23.53
N ASN A 128 -9.18 -19.22 23.89
CA ASN A 128 -9.01 -18.80 25.29
C ASN A 128 -10.27 -18.13 25.89
N SER A 129 -11.37 -18.08 25.14
CA SER A 129 -12.67 -17.53 25.57
C SER A 129 -13.56 -18.61 26.17
#